data_AF-A0A9X0YJ80-F1
#
_entry.id   AF-A0A9X0YJ80-F1
#
_cell.length_a   1.000
_cell.length_b   1.000
_cell.length_c   1.000
_cell.angle_alpha   90.00
_cell.angle_beta   90.00
_cell.angle_gamma   90.00
#
_symmetry.space_group_name_H-M   'P 1'
#
loop_
_entity.id
_entity.type
_entity.pdbx_description
1 polymer ?
#
loop_
_entity_poly.entity_id
_entity_poly.type
_entity_poly.pdbx_seq_one_letter_code
_entity_poly.pdbx_strand_id
1 'polypeptide(L)'
;MIYNIEEIILQTQLLMTEFSIPTRDTWIGLNGKNWDDYYANGNSYQSKRHYNIIIKEDGYADTKYERGYSIPNFECSAYNICTIRIPKRLEAVMHPIIHETVHFLQVNRPELDSQYIDYNGSNLYEYISQRPELEAHFVQLKYIERFELERLNHNKEVKENFRKAIKQVSEFNENAIQIIMYSKELGII
;
A
#
# COMPACT_ATOMS: atom_id res chain seq x y z
N MET A 1 0.66 17.75 -9.53
CA MET A 1 -0.41 17.47 -8.55
C MET A 1 0.19 17.59 -7.16
N ILE A 2 -0.44 18.30 -6.23
CA ILE A 2 0.00 18.31 -4.83
C ILE A 2 -0.82 17.26 -4.11
N TYR A 3 -0.16 16.23 -3.58
CA TYR A 3 -0.82 15.17 -2.82
C TYR A 3 -1.12 15.65 -1.41
N ASN A 4 -2.37 15.48 -0.96
CA ASN A 4 -2.73 15.65 0.43
C ASN A 4 -2.34 14.37 1.20
N ILE A 5 -1.11 14.33 1.70
CA ILE A 5 -0.52 13.15 2.34
C ILE A 5 -1.34 12.68 3.54
N GLU A 6 -1.83 13.63 4.35
CA GLU A 6 -2.64 13.31 5.53
C GLU A 6 -3.93 12.59 5.14
N GLU A 7 -4.63 13.09 4.12
CA GLU A 7 -5.85 12.47 3.60
C GLU A 7 -5.59 11.07 3.04
N ILE A 8 -4.50 10.88 2.29
CA ILE A 8 -4.12 9.58 1.72
C ILE A 8 -3.86 8.55 2.81
N ILE A 9 -3.09 8.92 3.83
CA ILE A 9 -2.79 8.02 4.96
C ILE A 9 -4.07 7.69 5.73
N LEU A 10 -4.90 8.69 6.04
CA LEU A 10 -6.16 8.47 6.76
C LEU A 10 -7.12 7.58 5.97
N GLN A 11 -7.30 7.81 4.67
CA GLN A 11 -8.13 6.97 3.81
C GLN A 11 -7.61 5.53 3.76
N THR A 12 -6.30 5.35 3.64
CA THR A 12 -5.69 4.01 3.63
C THR A 12 -5.90 3.31 4.97
N GLN A 13 -5.67 3.98 6.10
CA GLN A 13 -5.90 3.42 7.44
C GLN A 13 -7.36 3.03 7.67
N LEU A 14 -8.31 3.84 7.21
CA LEU A 14 -9.74 3.52 7.31
C LEU A 14 -10.09 2.24 6.53
N LEU A 15 -9.58 2.11 5.30
CA LEU A 15 -9.77 0.89 4.50
C LEU A 15 -9.11 -0.33 5.15
N MET A 16 -7.87 -0.20 5.62
CA MET A 16 -7.17 -1.29 6.33
C MET A 16 -7.96 -1.74 7.58
N THR A 17 -8.47 -0.78 8.37
CA THR A 17 -9.26 -1.05 9.58
C THR A 17 -10.55 -1.79 9.26
N GLU A 18 -11.24 -1.43 8.18
CA GLU A 18 -12.47 -2.10 7.74
C GLU A 18 -12.26 -3.60 7.49
N PHE A 19 -11.09 -3.99 6.99
CA PHE A 19 -10.74 -5.38 6.72
C PHE A 19 -9.90 -6.02 7.81
N SER A 20 -9.81 -5.41 9.00
CA SER A 20 -9.02 -5.91 10.12
C SER A 20 -7.53 -6.14 9.76
N ILE A 21 -6.99 -5.38 8.81
CA ILE A 21 -5.54 -5.37 8.54
C ILE A 21 -4.86 -4.55 9.63
N PRO A 22 -3.96 -5.16 10.43
CA PRO A 22 -3.28 -4.43 11.49
C PRO A 22 -2.28 -3.43 10.91
N THR A 23 -2.26 -2.24 11.51
CA THR A 23 -1.20 -1.25 11.28
C THR A 23 0.01 -1.60 12.16
N ARG A 24 1.23 -1.35 11.68
CA ARG A 24 2.46 -1.54 12.44
C ARG A 24 2.43 -0.74 13.73
N ASP A 25 2.92 -1.33 14.81
CA ASP A 25 2.92 -0.75 16.16
C ASP A 25 3.83 0.48 16.29
N THR A 26 4.82 0.61 15.40
CA THR A 26 5.66 1.81 15.25
C THR A 26 4.92 3.01 14.63
N TRP A 27 3.69 2.82 14.12
CA TRP A 27 2.83 3.89 13.64
C TRP A 27 1.67 4.14 14.61
N ILE A 28 1.73 5.26 15.34
CA ILE A 28 0.68 5.65 16.29
C ILE A 28 -0.18 6.83 15.80
N GLY A 29 -0.28 6.99 14.47
CA GLY A 29 -1.08 8.02 13.82
C GLY A 29 -0.34 9.33 13.56
N LEU A 30 -0.93 10.18 12.70
CA LEU A 30 -0.33 11.46 12.25
C LEU A 30 0.04 12.38 13.41
N ASN A 31 -0.81 12.47 14.43
CA ASN A 31 -0.63 13.32 15.62
C ASN A 31 0.13 12.62 16.76
N GLY A 32 0.46 11.34 16.60
CA GLY A 32 1.19 10.59 17.60
C GLY A 32 2.70 10.74 17.43
N LYS A 33 3.45 10.17 18.39
CA LYS A 33 4.91 10.06 18.35
C LYS A 33 5.39 9.54 16.99
N ASN A 34 6.36 10.26 16.43
CA ASN A 34 7.07 9.83 15.23
C ASN A 34 8.22 8.91 15.65
N TRP A 35 8.17 7.68 15.14
CA TRP A 35 9.17 6.65 15.35
C TRP A 35 9.99 6.38 14.08
N ASP A 36 9.67 7.05 12.98
CA ASP A 36 10.24 6.85 11.63
C ASP A 36 11.32 7.88 11.27
N ASP A 37 11.81 8.66 12.24
CA ASP A 37 12.73 9.78 12.01
C ASP A 37 14.06 9.68 12.74
N TYR A 38 14.37 8.57 13.42
CA TYR A 38 15.53 8.48 14.30
C TYR A 38 16.83 8.97 13.65
N TYR A 39 17.12 8.47 12.45
CA TYR A 39 18.34 8.81 11.73
C TYR A 39 18.25 10.17 11.04
N ALA A 40 17.08 10.52 10.49
CA ALA A 40 16.84 11.83 9.89
C ALA A 40 16.91 12.97 10.92
N ASN A 41 16.65 12.67 12.19
CA ASN A 41 16.60 13.60 13.30
C ASN A 41 17.78 13.40 14.28
N GLY A 42 18.97 13.10 13.75
CA GLY A 42 20.22 13.12 14.52
C GLY A 42 20.28 12.14 15.68
N ASN A 43 19.74 10.94 15.51
CA ASN A 43 19.63 9.88 16.53
C ASN A 43 18.65 10.23 17.67
N SER A 44 17.55 10.90 17.33
CA SER A 44 16.45 11.21 18.25
C SER A 44 15.09 11.09 17.56
N TYR A 45 14.01 10.95 18.32
CA TYR A 45 12.65 10.81 17.79
C TYR A 45 11.86 12.11 17.90
N GLN A 46 10.65 12.13 17.33
CA GLN A 46 9.62 13.18 17.50
C GLN A 46 9.84 14.48 16.71
N SER A 47 10.64 14.45 15.64
CA SER A 47 10.64 15.48 14.61
C SER A 47 9.59 15.19 13.53
N LYS A 48 9.63 15.98 12.46
CA LYS A 48 8.73 15.91 11.30
C LYS A 48 8.74 14.49 10.70
N ARG A 49 7.55 14.00 10.33
CA ARG A 49 7.42 12.77 9.53
C ARG A 49 7.97 12.99 8.13
N HIS A 50 8.89 12.12 7.73
CA HIS A 50 9.49 12.13 6.40
C HIS A 50 8.78 11.12 5.52
N TYR A 51 7.53 11.44 5.14
CA TYR A 51 6.74 10.67 4.18
C TYR A 51 6.49 11.54 2.95
N ASN A 52 6.90 11.07 1.78
CA ASN A 52 6.78 11.83 0.53
C ASN A 52 6.20 10.97 -0.59
N ILE A 53 5.56 11.64 -1.55
CA ILE A 53 5.14 11.03 -2.81
C ILE A 53 5.80 11.82 -3.95
N ILE A 54 6.51 11.13 -4.83
CA ILE A 54 7.17 11.74 -5.98
C ILE A 54 6.77 11.04 -7.28
N ILE A 55 6.82 11.79 -8.38
CA ILE A 55 6.64 11.23 -9.72
C ILE A 55 8.01 10.86 -10.30
N LYS A 56 8.13 9.65 -10.83
CA LYS A 56 9.28 9.18 -11.61
C LYS A 56 8.89 8.97 -13.07
N GLU A 57 9.86 8.94 -13.98
CA GLU A 57 9.56 8.85 -15.42
C GLU A 57 8.91 7.51 -15.81
N ASP A 58 9.45 6.39 -15.36
CA ASP A 58 9.05 5.05 -15.78
C ASP A 58 9.06 4.01 -14.63
N GLY A 59 8.79 2.75 -14.99
CA GLY A 59 8.76 1.60 -14.09
C GLY A 59 7.42 1.32 -13.41
N TYR A 60 7.50 0.60 -12.29
CA TYR A 60 6.37 0.25 -11.42
C TYR A 60 6.23 1.25 -10.28
N ALA A 61 5.03 1.40 -9.70
CA ALA A 61 4.94 2.08 -8.41
C ALA A 61 5.80 1.31 -7.38
N ASP A 62 6.45 2.03 -6.47
CA ASP A 62 7.14 1.40 -5.35
C ASP A 62 7.32 2.35 -4.16
N THR A 63 7.48 1.74 -2.99
CA THR A 63 7.87 2.41 -1.76
C THR A 63 9.36 2.21 -1.51
N LYS A 64 10.08 3.30 -1.23
CA LYS A 64 11.48 3.26 -0.79
C LYS A 64 11.65 3.92 0.56
N TYR A 65 12.54 3.31 1.34
CA TYR A 65 12.98 3.81 2.62
C TYR A 65 14.50 4.04 2.54
N GLU A 66 15.00 5.06 3.21
CA GLU A 66 16.46 5.21 3.37
C GLU A 66 17.02 4.09 4.25
N ARG A 67 16.29 3.75 5.32
CA ARG A 67 16.68 2.69 6.26
C ARG A 67 15.46 2.15 7.02
N GLY A 68 15.30 0.82 7.00
CA GLY A 68 14.47 0.11 7.99
C GLY A 68 15.27 -0.18 9.26
N TYR A 69 14.65 -0.07 10.44
CA TYR A 69 15.29 -0.38 11.72
C TYR A 69 14.30 -0.83 12.79
N SER A 70 14.77 -1.64 13.74
CA SER A 70 13.99 -2.09 14.89
C SER A 70 14.04 -1.06 16.03
N ILE A 71 12.97 -0.98 16.80
CA ILE A 71 12.87 -0.13 18.00
C ILE A 71 12.67 -1.04 19.22
N PRO A 72 13.40 -0.83 20.33
CA PRO A 72 13.17 -1.63 21.55
C PRO A 72 11.71 -1.60 22.00
N ASN A 73 11.16 -2.77 22.30
CA ASN A 73 9.76 -3.01 22.71
C ASN A 73 8.70 -2.83 21.61
N PHE A 74 9.10 -2.70 20.35
CA PHE A 74 8.20 -2.78 19.20
C PHE A 74 8.47 -4.06 18.41
N GLU A 75 7.42 -4.66 17.88
CA GLU A 75 7.52 -5.84 17.03
C GLU A 75 7.81 -5.48 15.58
N CYS A 76 7.31 -4.33 15.11
CA CYS A 76 7.45 -3.94 13.71
C CYS A 76 8.69 -3.08 13.46
N SER A 77 9.18 -3.13 12.22
CA SER A 77 10.18 -2.19 11.73
C SER A 77 9.63 -0.76 11.69
N ALA A 78 10.50 0.21 11.93
CA ALA A 78 10.31 1.62 11.60
C ALA A 78 11.08 1.95 10.32
N TYR A 79 10.64 2.99 9.60
CA TYR A 79 11.17 3.31 8.27
C TYR A 79 11.63 4.76 8.17
N ASN A 80 12.94 4.97 8.22
CA ASN A 80 13.54 6.29 8.02
C ASN A 80 13.29 6.78 6.60
N ILE A 81 12.69 7.97 6.48
CA ILE A 81 12.42 8.66 5.21
C ILE A 81 11.74 7.74 4.19
N CYS A 82 10.41 7.66 4.28
CA CYS A 82 9.57 6.94 3.34
C CYS A 82 9.27 7.81 2.11
N THR A 83 9.49 7.26 0.92
CA THR A 83 9.13 7.89 -0.35
C THR A 83 8.39 6.90 -1.23
N ILE A 84 7.13 7.18 -1.52
CA ILE A 84 6.35 6.52 -2.56
C ILE A 84 6.70 7.15 -3.91
N ARG A 85 6.98 6.31 -4.91
CA ARG A 85 7.39 6.77 -6.24
C ARG A 85 6.44 6.22 -7.28
N ILE A 86 5.71 7.11 -7.93
CA ILE A 86 4.69 6.77 -8.92
C ILE A 86 5.23 7.07 -10.32
N PRO A 87 5.18 6.12 -11.27
CA PRO A 87 5.55 6.41 -12.65
C PRO A 87 4.58 7.43 -13.27
N LYS A 88 5.08 8.33 -14.11
CA LYS A 88 4.32 9.43 -14.72
C LYS A 88 3.03 8.98 -15.42
N ARG A 89 3.05 7.80 -16.06
CA ARG A 89 1.87 7.20 -16.68
C ARG A 89 0.70 6.93 -15.71
N LEU A 90 0.97 6.87 -14.41
CA LEU A 90 0.00 6.63 -13.32
C LEU A 90 -0.28 7.89 -12.49
N GLU A 91 0.25 9.07 -12.85
CA GLU A 91 0.11 10.29 -12.02
C GLU A 91 -1.34 10.75 -11.83
N ALA A 92 -2.24 10.35 -12.74
CA ALA A 92 -3.64 10.72 -12.75
C ALA A 92 -4.54 9.85 -11.84
N VAL A 93 -4.00 8.78 -11.23
CA VAL A 93 -4.77 7.82 -10.42
C VAL A 93 -4.10 7.57 -9.07
N MET A 94 -4.91 7.44 -8.02
CA MET A 94 -4.45 7.36 -6.62
C MET A 94 -4.34 5.94 -6.10
N HIS A 95 -5.05 4.98 -6.68
CA HIS A 95 -4.96 3.59 -6.24
C HIS A 95 -3.52 3.01 -6.17
N PRO A 96 -2.54 3.37 -7.03
CA PRO A 96 -1.16 2.92 -6.83
C PRO A 96 -0.52 3.52 -5.58
N ILE A 97 -0.80 4.79 -5.25
CA ILE A 97 -0.32 5.40 -4.01
C ILE A 97 -0.94 4.71 -2.80
N ILE A 98 -2.23 4.35 -2.86
CA ILE A 98 -2.91 3.63 -1.78
C ILE A 98 -2.24 2.28 -1.53
N HIS A 99 -1.94 1.51 -2.59
CA HIS A 99 -1.21 0.24 -2.49
C HIS A 99 0.14 0.42 -1.76
N GLU A 100 0.95 1.39 -2.22
CA GLU A 100 2.24 1.70 -1.61
C GLU A 100 2.11 2.22 -0.16
N THR A 101 1.03 2.95 0.15
CA THR A 101 0.73 3.41 1.50
C THR A 101 0.40 2.25 2.44
N VAL A 102 -0.22 1.17 1.94
CA VAL A 102 -0.43 -0.06 2.72
C VAL A 102 0.90 -0.71 3.07
N HIS A 103 1.86 -0.80 2.13
CA HIS A 103 3.20 -1.32 2.44
C HIS A 103 3.90 -0.54 3.56
N PHE A 104 3.72 0.78 3.58
CA PHE A 104 4.24 1.62 4.65
C PHE A 104 3.54 1.40 6.01
N LEU A 105 2.23 1.13 6.02
CA LEU A 105 1.42 1.05 7.23
C LEU A 105 1.30 -0.36 7.82
N GLN A 106 1.34 -1.40 7.00
CA GLN A 106 1.08 -2.77 7.45
C GLN A 106 2.16 -3.28 8.39
N VAL A 107 1.79 -4.22 9.26
CA VAL A 107 2.72 -4.92 10.14
C VAL A 107 3.83 -5.53 9.31
N ASN A 108 5.07 -5.14 9.54
CA ASN A 108 6.21 -5.78 8.89
C ASN A 108 7.33 -6.00 9.90
N ARG A 109 7.96 -7.16 9.80
CA ARG A 109 9.03 -7.60 10.70
C ARG A 109 10.24 -7.99 9.86
N PRO A 110 11.49 -7.79 10.35
CA PRO A 110 12.69 -8.12 9.58
C PRO A 110 12.71 -9.56 9.03
N GLU A 111 12.10 -10.51 9.74
CA GLU A 111 12.01 -11.90 9.32
C GLU A 111 11.11 -12.08 8.09
N LEU A 112 10.03 -11.30 8.00
CA LEU A 112 9.09 -11.34 6.87
C LEU A 112 9.74 -10.78 5.60
N ASP A 113 10.53 -9.70 5.73
CA ASP A 113 11.27 -9.12 4.60
C ASP A 113 12.28 -10.11 4.00
N SER A 114 12.93 -10.93 4.85
CA SER A 114 13.93 -11.89 4.38
C SER A 114 13.37 -13.04 3.54
N GLN A 115 12.07 -13.30 3.64
CA GLN A 115 11.35 -14.37 2.94
C GLN A 115 10.52 -13.83 1.78
N TYR A 116 10.59 -12.52 1.52
CA TYR A 116 9.80 -11.88 0.49
C TYR A 116 10.22 -12.38 -0.90
N ILE A 117 9.22 -12.81 -1.66
CA ILE A 117 9.37 -13.30 -3.03
C ILE A 117 9.12 -12.13 -3.96
N ASP A 118 10.16 -11.68 -4.66
CA ASP A 118 10.05 -10.61 -5.65
C ASP A 118 9.27 -11.07 -6.89
N TYR A 119 8.50 -10.14 -7.47
CA TYR A 119 7.85 -10.39 -8.75
C TYR A 119 8.86 -10.47 -9.89
N ASN A 120 8.88 -11.59 -10.62
CA ASN A 120 9.81 -11.85 -11.71
C ASN A 120 9.15 -11.83 -13.11
N GLY A 121 7.88 -11.43 -13.20
CA GLY A 121 7.12 -11.42 -14.45
C GLY A 121 6.36 -12.72 -14.75
N SER A 122 6.65 -13.81 -14.03
CA SER A 122 6.04 -15.13 -14.26
C SER A 122 5.43 -15.78 -13.01
N ASN A 123 5.75 -15.26 -11.82
CA ASN A 123 5.29 -15.78 -10.53
C ASN A 123 4.15 -14.95 -9.91
N LEU A 124 3.25 -14.37 -10.71
CA LEU A 124 2.25 -13.42 -10.21
C LEU A 124 1.42 -14.00 -9.06
N TYR A 125 0.92 -15.23 -9.20
CA TYR A 125 0.13 -15.89 -8.16
C TYR A 125 0.90 -16.01 -6.85
N GLU A 126 2.14 -16.52 -6.92
CA GLU A 126 3.01 -16.67 -5.75
C GLU A 126 3.29 -15.31 -5.10
N TYR A 127 3.63 -14.31 -5.92
CA TYR A 127 3.87 -12.93 -5.49
C TYR A 127 2.69 -12.36 -4.70
N ILE A 128 1.47 -12.38 -5.29
CA ILE A 128 0.28 -11.80 -4.64
C ILE A 128 -0.28 -12.67 -3.51
N SER A 129 0.08 -13.95 -3.44
CA SER A 129 -0.35 -14.84 -2.34
C SER A 129 0.34 -14.51 -1.02
N GLN A 130 1.44 -13.76 -1.06
CA GLN A 130 2.11 -13.26 0.13
C GLN A 130 1.23 -12.24 0.82
N ARG A 131 1.10 -12.36 2.16
CA ARG A 131 0.27 -11.44 2.97
C ARG A 131 0.49 -9.95 2.64
N PRO A 132 1.74 -9.43 2.54
CA PRO A 132 1.98 -8.02 2.21
C PRO A 132 1.35 -7.55 0.90
N GLU A 133 1.43 -8.37 -0.15
CA GLU A 133 0.90 -8.03 -1.48
C GLU A 133 -0.61 -8.23 -1.54
N LEU A 134 -1.10 -9.30 -0.91
CA LEU A 134 -2.52 -9.59 -0.82
C LEU A 134 -3.28 -8.45 -0.12
N GLU A 135 -2.78 -7.99 1.03
CA GLU A 135 -3.35 -6.88 1.79
C GLU A 135 -3.31 -5.57 0.98
N ALA A 136 -2.16 -5.24 0.39
CA ALA A 136 -1.96 -4.00 -0.37
C ALA A 136 -2.83 -3.94 -1.63
N HIS A 137 -2.86 -5.00 -2.45
CA HIS A 137 -3.71 -5.05 -3.62
C HIS A 137 -5.20 -5.08 -3.26
N PHE A 138 -5.60 -5.78 -2.19
CA PHE A 138 -7.02 -5.81 -1.84
C PHE A 138 -7.54 -4.43 -1.41
N VAL A 139 -6.79 -3.71 -0.58
CA VAL A 139 -7.12 -2.32 -0.20
C VAL A 139 -7.13 -1.41 -1.42
N GLN A 140 -6.17 -1.58 -2.35
CA GLN A 140 -6.13 -0.87 -3.62
C GLN A 140 -7.43 -1.08 -4.43
N LEU A 141 -7.88 -2.33 -4.58
CA LEU A 141 -9.11 -2.63 -5.31
C LEU A 141 -10.35 -2.02 -4.63
N LYS A 142 -10.43 -2.04 -3.30
CA LYS A 142 -11.53 -1.43 -2.54
C LYS A 142 -11.55 0.09 -2.70
N TYR A 143 -10.38 0.72 -2.73
CA TYR A 143 -10.26 2.14 -3.04
C TYR A 143 -10.76 2.44 -4.45
N ILE A 144 -10.35 1.65 -5.44
CA ILE A 144 -10.83 1.79 -6.82
C ILE A 144 -12.35 1.70 -6.86
N GLU A 145 -12.95 0.65 -6.29
CA GLU A 145 -14.41 0.45 -6.31
C GLU A 145 -15.20 1.66 -5.80
N ARG A 146 -14.71 2.28 -4.72
CA ARG A 146 -15.39 3.40 -4.04
C ARG A 146 -15.16 4.75 -4.68
N PHE A 147 -13.93 5.02 -5.14
CA PHE A 147 -13.49 6.38 -5.42
C PHE A 147 -13.00 6.61 -6.85
N GLU A 148 -12.48 5.58 -7.53
CA GLU A 148 -11.82 5.75 -8.83
C GLU A 148 -12.43 4.94 -9.99
N LEU A 149 -13.32 3.98 -9.73
CA LEU A 149 -13.81 3.05 -10.74
C LEU A 149 -14.41 3.76 -11.96
N GLU A 150 -15.16 4.84 -11.73
CA GLU A 150 -15.75 5.62 -12.81
C GLU A 150 -14.73 6.39 -13.64
N ARG A 151 -13.56 6.71 -13.06
CA ARG A 151 -12.43 7.38 -13.74
C ARG A 151 -11.62 6.43 -14.61
N LEU A 152 -11.72 5.12 -14.39
CA LEU A 152 -11.03 4.14 -15.21
C LEU A 152 -11.64 4.06 -16.61
N ASN A 153 -10.78 3.92 -17.62
CA ASN A 153 -11.16 3.78 -19.03
C ASN A 153 -11.58 2.34 -19.36
N HIS A 154 -12.63 1.87 -18.67
CA HIS A 154 -13.21 0.55 -18.86
C HIS A 154 -14.69 0.67 -19.24
N ASN A 155 -15.20 -0.33 -19.96
CA ASN A 155 -16.62 -0.36 -20.31
C ASN A 155 -17.50 -0.61 -19.07
N LYS A 156 -18.81 -0.31 -19.20
CA LYS A 156 -19.76 -0.41 -18.09
C LYS A 156 -19.88 -1.83 -17.52
N GLU A 157 -19.85 -2.85 -18.37
CA GLU A 157 -19.97 -4.24 -17.97
C GLU A 157 -18.79 -4.70 -17.09
N VAL A 158 -17.55 -4.36 -17.49
CA VAL A 158 -16.34 -4.62 -16.71
C VAL A 158 -16.43 -3.96 -15.34
N LYS A 159 -16.84 -2.69 -15.27
CA LYS A 159 -17.01 -1.96 -14.01
C LYS A 159 -18.05 -2.61 -13.09
N GLU A 160 -19.18 -3.04 -13.64
CA GLU A 160 -20.24 -3.71 -12.88
C GLU A 160 -19.81 -5.09 -12.37
N ASN A 161 -19.11 -5.88 -13.20
CA ASN A 161 -18.60 -7.19 -12.82
C ASN A 161 -17.53 -7.09 -11.73
N PHE A 162 -16.58 -6.16 -11.88
CA PHE A 162 -15.59 -5.84 -10.85
C PHE A 162 -16.26 -5.47 -9.52
N ARG A 163 -17.23 -4.54 -9.55
CA ARG A 163 -17.97 -4.10 -8.36
C ARG A 163 -18.73 -5.24 -7.68
N LYS A 164 -19.33 -6.15 -8.45
CA LYS A 164 -20.01 -7.33 -7.89
C LYS A 164 -19.01 -8.29 -7.25
N ALA A 165 -17.93 -8.61 -7.95
CA ALA A 165 -16.94 -9.57 -7.49
C ALA A 165 -16.24 -9.09 -6.22
N ILE A 166 -15.80 -7.83 -6.16
CA ILE A 166 -15.12 -7.30 -4.97
C ILE A 166 -16.04 -7.21 -3.74
N LYS A 167 -17.36 -7.06 -3.93
CA LYS A 167 -18.34 -7.07 -2.83
C LYS A 167 -18.55 -8.46 -2.24
N GLN A 168 -18.22 -9.51 -2.98
CA GLN A 168 -18.31 -10.90 -2.50
C GLN A 168 -17.09 -11.32 -1.68
N VAL A 169 -16.00 -10.54 -1.72
CA VAL A 169 -14.80 -10.83 -0.91
C VAL A 169 -14.93 -10.15 0.45
N SER A 170 -15.09 -10.98 1.48
CA SER A 170 -15.22 -10.59 2.89
C SER A 170 -13.94 -10.82 3.71
N GLU A 171 -12.99 -11.62 3.22
CA GLU A 171 -11.80 -12.06 3.95
C GLU A 171 -10.59 -12.21 3.00
N PHE A 172 -9.38 -12.21 3.55
CA PHE A 172 -8.13 -12.48 2.82
C PHE A 172 -7.97 -13.97 2.56
N ASN A 173 -8.60 -14.46 1.49
CA ASN A 173 -8.56 -15.85 1.08
C ASN A 173 -8.37 -15.99 -0.44
N GLU A 174 -8.55 -17.20 -0.96
CA GLU A 174 -8.42 -17.51 -2.38
C GLU A 174 -9.28 -16.59 -3.28
N ASN A 175 -10.46 -16.17 -2.82
CA ASN A 175 -11.29 -15.25 -3.59
C ASN A 175 -10.65 -13.85 -3.70
N ALA A 176 -9.89 -13.42 -2.70
CA ALA A 176 -9.13 -12.17 -2.73
C ALA A 176 -8.00 -12.26 -3.78
N ILE A 177 -7.29 -13.39 -3.83
CA ILE A 177 -6.26 -13.66 -4.85
C ILE A 177 -6.88 -13.63 -6.25
N GLN A 178 -8.00 -14.34 -6.45
CA GLN A 178 -8.69 -14.40 -7.73
C GLN A 178 -9.17 -13.04 -8.23
N ILE A 179 -9.72 -12.19 -7.35
CA ILE A 179 -10.15 -10.85 -7.77
C ILE A 179 -8.97 -9.94 -8.12
N ILE A 180 -7.82 -10.11 -7.47
CA ILE A 180 -6.57 -9.40 -7.80
C ILE A 180 -6.08 -9.82 -9.17
N MET A 181 -6.01 -11.13 -9.45
CA MET A 181 -5.64 -11.65 -10.76
C MET A 181 -6.59 -11.15 -11.86
N TYR A 182 -7.90 -11.28 -11.64
CA TYR A 182 -8.92 -10.79 -12.57
C TYR A 182 -8.75 -9.29 -12.86
N SER A 183 -8.51 -8.48 -11.82
CA SER A 183 -8.29 -7.04 -11.97
C SER A 183 -7.01 -6.74 -12.74
N LYS A 184 -5.97 -7.58 -12.58
CA LYS A 184 -4.72 -7.45 -13.33
C LYS A 184 -4.88 -7.77 -14.81
N GLU A 185 -5.57 -8.87 -15.13
CA GLU A 185 -5.84 -9.30 -16.51
C GLU A 185 -6.66 -8.27 -17.28
N LEU A 186 -7.59 -7.59 -16.61
CA LEU A 186 -8.39 -6.54 -17.20
C LEU A 186 -7.72 -5.16 -17.24
N GLY A 187 -6.51 -5.02 -16.68
CA GLY A 187 -5.82 -3.72 -16.60
C GLY A 187 -6.55 -2.71 -15.71
N ILE A 188 -7.19 -3.17 -14.65
CA ILE A 188 -7.71 -2.32 -13.56
C ILE A 188 -6.55 -1.89 -12.65
N ILE A 189 -5.57 -2.78 -12.44
CA ILE A 189 -4.32 -2.57 -11.68
C ILE A 189 -3.08 -3.07 -12.42
#